data_AF-A0A7X9BQ43-F1
#
_entry.id   AF-A0A7X9BQ43-F1
#
_cell.length_a   1.000
_cell.length_b   1.000
_cell.length_c   1.000
_cell.angle_alpha   90.00
_cell.angle_beta   90.00
_cell.angle_gamma   90.00
#
_symmetry.space_group_name_H-M   'P 1'
#
loop_
_entity.id
_entity.type
_entity.pdbx_description
1 polymer ?
#
loop_
_entity_poly.entity_id
_entity_poly.type
_entity_poly.pdbx_seq_one_letter_code
_entity_poly.pdbx_strand_id
1 'polypeptide(L)'
;MKLGIIGLDSSHAIAFCKALNNPEYEYYIPDHEVVAAYPGEISYDFDMSYQRMIPFTEEIRDKYGVKIENSIEKVMDQVDAVFLEQVDARKRLQQFEIIASYGKPVFIDKPLALSSKEANSIIELAQKNNLPLLSTSSLRYIDCLTEALSDDSNGEINGADFLSPMPIKESQPGFFWYGNHATDMLFRTLGSECKSVKVIPSKNTDIIVGEWKDNRIGVIRGSRNYIDSYMGVIHRNQPVIINPSKDKRFMYDCLLEQIIKMFDTKVMPISFEEMFKVVSFIEAANKSAETGKEVRL
;
A
#
# COMPACT_ATOMS: atom_id res chain seq x y z
N MET A 1 -18.23 13.60 5.14
CA MET A 1 -18.14 12.38 4.32
C MET A 1 -18.27 11.17 5.23
N LYS A 2 -19.14 10.22 4.86
CA LYS A 2 -19.29 8.94 5.57
C LYS A 2 -18.38 7.90 4.94
N LEU A 3 -17.53 7.25 5.72
CA LEU A 3 -16.58 6.26 5.22
C LEU A 3 -16.93 4.85 5.67
N GLY A 4 -16.57 3.87 4.85
CA GLY A 4 -16.73 2.45 5.15
C GLY A 4 -15.43 1.68 5.14
N ILE A 5 -15.34 0.59 5.90
CA ILE A 5 -14.21 -0.35 5.84
C ILE A 5 -14.69 -1.76 5.52
N ILE A 6 -14.07 -2.39 4.52
CA ILE A 6 -14.27 -3.79 4.16
C ILE A 6 -12.98 -4.56 4.49
N GLY A 7 -13.04 -5.50 5.42
CA GLY A 7 -11.87 -6.19 5.96
C GLY A 7 -11.35 -5.53 7.24
N LEU A 8 -11.44 -6.21 8.38
CA LEU A 8 -11.05 -5.67 9.69
C LEU A 8 -9.85 -6.37 10.32
N ASP A 9 -9.01 -7.04 9.51
CA ASP A 9 -7.80 -7.75 9.95
C ASP A 9 -6.47 -7.06 9.57
N SER A 10 -6.52 -5.90 8.90
CA SER A 10 -5.36 -5.02 8.70
C SER A 10 -5.17 -4.06 9.87
N SER A 11 -3.91 -3.73 10.18
CA SER A 11 -3.60 -2.66 11.15
C SER A 11 -4.10 -1.29 10.70
N HIS A 12 -4.25 -1.08 9.39
CA HIS A 12 -4.79 0.17 8.86
C HIS A 12 -6.26 0.37 9.27
N ALA A 13 -7.07 -0.68 9.36
CA ALA A 13 -8.47 -0.56 9.80
C ALA A 13 -8.58 0.10 11.19
N ILE A 14 -7.73 -0.33 12.14
CA ILE A 14 -7.68 0.25 13.49
C ILE A 14 -7.14 1.67 13.45
N ALA A 15 -6.04 1.90 12.72
CA ALA A 15 -5.38 3.19 12.67
C ALA A 15 -6.26 4.27 12.00
N PHE A 16 -6.99 3.91 10.95
CA PHE A 16 -7.89 4.82 10.25
C PHE A 16 -9.10 5.15 11.14
N CYS A 17 -9.73 4.18 11.81
CA CYS A 17 -10.77 4.49 12.80
C CYS A 17 -10.24 5.40 13.91
N LYS A 18 -9.01 5.19 14.40
CA LYS A 18 -8.39 6.09 15.37
C LYS A 18 -8.27 7.53 14.84
N ALA A 19 -7.87 7.71 13.59
CA ALA A 19 -7.71 9.05 13.01
C ALA A 19 -9.02 9.71 12.58
N LEU A 20 -10.08 8.93 12.33
CA LEU A 20 -11.33 9.42 11.75
C LEU A 20 -12.50 9.47 12.75
N ASN A 21 -12.41 8.74 13.86
CA ASN A 21 -13.49 8.62 14.85
C ASN A 21 -13.08 9.05 16.27
N ASN A 22 -11.82 9.43 16.50
CA ASN A 22 -11.34 9.89 17.81
C ASN A 22 -10.88 11.35 17.78
N PRO A 23 -11.73 12.32 18.22
CA PRO A 23 -11.39 13.74 18.28
C PRO A 23 -10.16 14.09 19.14
N GLU A 24 -9.77 13.21 20.06
CA GLU A 24 -8.60 13.42 20.94
C GLU A 24 -7.29 12.95 20.30
N TYR A 25 -7.33 12.37 19.09
CA TYR A 25 -6.11 11.99 18.38
C TYR A 25 -5.43 13.22 17.76
N GLU A 26 -4.11 13.32 17.91
CA GLU A 26 -3.31 14.45 17.42
C GLU A 26 -3.51 14.73 15.92
N TYR A 27 -3.65 13.67 15.11
CA TYR A 27 -3.90 13.76 13.67
C TYR A 27 -5.36 13.44 13.31
N TYR A 28 -6.31 13.78 14.19
CA TYR A 28 -7.74 13.61 13.92
C TYR A 28 -8.17 14.41 12.68
N ILE A 29 -8.92 13.75 11.78
CA ILE A 29 -9.46 14.37 10.57
C ILE A 29 -10.98 14.54 10.76
N PRO A 30 -11.47 15.77 11.00
CA PRO A 30 -12.90 16.02 11.18
C PRO A 30 -13.68 15.77 9.90
N ASP A 31 -14.99 15.57 10.04
CA ASP A 31 -15.96 15.42 8.95
C ASP A 31 -15.73 14.20 8.03
N HIS A 32 -14.90 13.23 8.42
CA HIS A 32 -14.56 12.03 7.63
C HIS A 32 -14.75 10.73 8.42
N GLU A 33 -15.85 10.61 9.15
CA GLU A 33 -16.08 9.50 10.08
C GLU A 33 -16.26 8.14 9.37
N VAL A 34 -15.67 7.08 9.93
CA VAL A 34 -16.02 5.69 9.57
C VAL A 34 -17.33 5.32 10.26
N VAL A 35 -18.39 5.10 9.49
CA VAL A 35 -19.74 4.88 10.05
C VAL A 35 -20.20 3.43 9.97
N ALA A 36 -19.65 2.65 9.04
CA ALA A 36 -20.02 1.26 8.82
C ALA A 36 -18.80 0.42 8.43
N ALA A 37 -18.75 -0.83 8.87
CA ALA A 37 -17.69 -1.75 8.49
C ALA A 37 -18.19 -3.18 8.34
N TYR A 38 -17.56 -3.95 7.46
CA TYR A 38 -17.76 -5.39 7.33
C TYR A 38 -16.44 -6.09 7.65
N PRO A 39 -16.41 -7.04 8.62
CA PRO A 39 -15.19 -7.72 9.02
C PRO A 39 -14.45 -8.38 7.86
N GLY A 40 -15.17 -8.89 6.87
CA GLY A 40 -14.58 -9.72 5.83
C GLY A 40 -14.50 -11.18 6.25
N GLU A 41 -13.89 -11.99 5.39
CA GLU A 41 -13.76 -13.41 5.62
C GLU A 41 -12.42 -13.75 6.26
N ILE A 42 -12.42 -14.57 7.30
CA ILE A 42 -11.19 -15.04 7.94
C ILE A 42 -10.44 -16.01 7.02
N SER A 43 -9.15 -15.80 6.84
CA SER A 43 -8.24 -16.77 6.22
C SER A 43 -7.54 -17.58 7.29
N TYR A 44 -8.03 -18.80 7.56
CA TYR A 44 -7.51 -19.66 8.63
C TYR A 44 -6.09 -20.18 8.37
N ASP A 45 -5.65 -20.19 7.10
CA ASP A 45 -4.28 -20.51 6.70
C ASP A 45 -3.33 -19.31 6.82
N PHE A 46 -3.82 -18.15 7.29
CA PHE A 46 -3.06 -16.93 7.43
C PHE A 46 -3.21 -16.32 8.82
N ASP A 47 -2.17 -16.45 9.64
CA ASP A 47 -2.09 -15.94 11.02
C ASP A 47 -2.54 -14.51 11.22
N MET A 48 -2.05 -13.60 10.38
CA MET A 48 -2.43 -12.20 10.44
C MET A 48 -3.95 -12.01 10.29
N SER A 49 -4.62 -12.82 9.47
CA SER A 49 -6.07 -12.75 9.30
C SER A 49 -6.80 -13.32 10.52
N TYR A 50 -6.56 -14.60 10.85
CA TYR A 50 -7.34 -15.28 11.88
C TYR A 50 -7.10 -14.74 13.30
N GLN A 51 -5.89 -14.28 13.61
CA GLN A 51 -5.56 -13.77 14.95
C GLN A 51 -6.13 -12.37 15.18
N ARG A 52 -6.32 -11.58 14.11
CA ARG A 52 -6.68 -10.15 14.23
C ARG A 52 -8.16 -9.88 14.03
N MET A 53 -8.85 -10.68 13.21
CA MET A 53 -10.23 -10.38 12.79
C MET A 53 -11.16 -10.07 13.97
N ILE A 54 -11.24 -10.97 14.96
CA ILE A 54 -12.13 -10.83 16.12
C ILE A 54 -11.72 -9.62 16.98
N PRO A 55 -10.48 -9.55 17.54
CA PRO A 55 -10.13 -8.46 18.44
C PRO A 55 -10.18 -7.08 17.77
N PHE A 56 -9.84 -6.99 16.48
CA PHE A 56 -9.93 -5.71 15.77
C PHE A 56 -11.38 -5.32 15.51
N THR A 57 -12.25 -6.27 15.16
CA THR A 57 -13.70 -6.00 15.01
C THR A 57 -14.30 -5.51 16.33
N GLU A 58 -13.95 -6.13 17.45
CA GLU A 58 -14.39 -5.72 18.78
C GLU A 58 -13.89 -4.32 19.14
N GLU A 59 -12.60 -4.03 18.93
CA GLU A 59 -12.06 -2.68 19.16
C GLU A 59 -12.78 -1.64 18.29
N ILE A 60 -12.99 -1.93 17.01
CA ILE A 60 -13.64 -1.00 16.07
C ILE A 60 -15.07 -0.69 16.47
N ARG A 61 -15.82 -1.72 16.89
CA ARG A 61 -17.19 -1.57 17.39
C ARG A 61 -17.22 -0.80 18.71
N ASP A 62 -16.45 -1.25 19.69
CA ASP A 62 -16.63 -0.84 21.10
C ASP A 62 -15.97 0.50 21.39
N LYS A 63 -14.81 0.78 20.78
CA LYS A 63 -14.02 1.98 21.05
C LYS A 63 -14.35 3.13 20.11
N TYR A 64 -14.62 2.83 18.84
CA TYR A 64 -14.89 3.85 17.81
C TYR A 64 -16.37 3.94 17.42
N GLY A 65 -17.23 3.09 17.96
CA GLY A 65 -18.68 3.15 17.74
C GLY A 65 -19.11 2.78 16.32
N VAL A 66 -18.24 2.15 15.53
CA VAL A 66 -18.51 1.83 14.13
C VAL A 66 -19.53 0.69 14.04
N LYS A 67 -20.54 0.87 13.16
CA LYS A 67 -21.57 -0.15 12.94
C LYS A 67 -21.00 -1.33 12.16
N ILE A 68 -21.04 -2.52 12.75
CA ILE A 68 -20.59 -3.75 12.10
C ILE A 68 -21.75 -4.36 11.30
N GLU A 69 -21.61 -4.36 9.99
CA GLU A 69 -22.54 -4.95 9.03
C GLU A 69 -22.18 -6.40 8.69
N ASN A 70 -23.11 -7.11 8.08
CA ASN A 70 -22.95 -8.51 7.72
C ASN A 70 -22.72 -8.76 6.21
N SER A 71 -22.60 -7.70 5.40
CA SER A 71 -22.24 -7.81 3.99
C SER A 71 -21.57 -6.53 3.47
N ILE A 72 -20.87 -6.64 2.34
CA ILE A 72 -20.22 -5.51 1.65
C ILE A 72 -21.29 -4.51 1.19
N GLU A 73 -22.38 -4.99 0.61
CA GLU A 73 -23.49 -4.19 0.08
C GLU A 73 -24.08 -3.27 1.15
N LYS A 74 -24.33 -3.80 2.36
CA LYS A 74 -24.86 -2.98 3.46
C LYS A 74 -23.93 -1.85 3.87
N VAL A 75 -22.61 -2.09 3.86
CA VAL A 75 -21.64 -1.01 4.10
C VAL A 75 -21.72 0.00 2.96
N MET A 76 -21.68 -0.48 1.72
CA MET A 76 -21.70 0.37 0.53
C MET A 76 -22.97 1.23 0.44
N ASP A 77 -24.13 0.77 0.92
CA ASP A 77 -25.36 1.55 0.97
C ASP A 77 -25.32 2.75 1.93
N GLN A 78 -24.38 2.77 2.88
CA GLN A 78 -24.33 3.76 3.98
C GLN A 78 -23.22 4.82 3.83
N VAL A 79 -22.29 4.63 2.88
CA VAL A 79 -21.02 5.38 2.83
C VAL A 79 -20.81 6.09 1.51
N ASP A 80 -19.98 7.12 1.49
CA ASP A 80 -19.63 7.92 0.32
C ASP A 80 -18.35 7.40 -0.38
N ALA A 81 -17.43 6.81 0.40
CA ALA A 81 -16.19 6.20 -0.05
C ALA A 81 -15.80 5.03 0.89
N VAL A 82 -14.88 4.16 0.44
CA VAL A 82 -14.59 2.90 1.15
C VAL A 82 -13.10 2.54 1.14
N PHE A 83 -12.64 2.01 2.27
CA PHE A 83 -11.35 1.34 2.41
C PHE A 83 -11.53 -0.18 2.28
N LEU A 84 -10.76 -0.82 1.41
CA LEU A 84 -10.67 -2.27 1.27
C LEU A 84 -9.37 -2.75 1.95
N GLU A 85 -9.51 -3.19 3.19
CA GLU A 85 -8.45 -3.42 4.18
C GLU A 85 -8.31 -4.91 4.56
N GLN A 86 -8.91 -5.82 3.80
CA GLN A 86 -8.72 -7.25 4.02
C GLN A 86 -7.22 -7.59 3.89
N VAL A 87 -6.58 -8.08 4.96
CA VAL A 87 -5.13 -8.32 4.99
C VAL A 87 -4.70 -9.40 3.97
N ASP A 88 -5.60 -10.34 3.68
CA ASP A 88 -5.41 -11.36 2.68
C ASP A 88 -5.79 -10.84 1.28
N ALA A 89 -4.78 -10.41 0.53
CA ALA A 89 -4.97 -9.87 -0.81
C ALA A 89 -5.61 -10.87 -1.80
N ARG A 90 -5.56 -12.17 -1.53
CA ARG A 90 -6.20 -13.23 -2.35
C ARG A 90 -7.73 -13.05 -2.49
N LYS A 91 -8.36 -12.33 -1.54
CA LYS A 91 -9.81 -12.10 -1.52
C LYS A 91 -10.25 -10.78 -2.16
N ARG A 92 -9.32 -9.84 -2.33
CA ARG A 92 -9.64 -8.44 -2.65
C ARG A 92 -10.30 -8.27 -4.01
N LEU A 93 -9.92 -9.03 -5.04
CA LEU A 93 -10.54 -8.92 -6.37
C LEU A 93 -12.05 -9.22 -6.32
N GLN A 94 -12.45 -10.32 -5.68
CA GLN A 94 -13.87 -10.68 -5.55
C GLN A 94 -14.65 -9.66 -4.70
N GLN A 95 -14.04 -9.16 -3.63
CA GLN A 95 -14.63 -8.10 -2.81
C GLN A 95 -14.78 -6.80 -3.62
N PHE A 96 -13.77 -6.47 -4.42
CA PHE A 96 -13.76 -5.28 -5.26
C PHE A 96 -14.79 -5.34 -6.40
N GLU A 97 -15.06 -6.52 -6.97
CA GLU A 97 -16.13 -6.70 -7.97
C GLU A 97 -17.50 -6.23 -7.44
N ILE A 98 -17.79 -6.50 -6.16
CA ILE A 98 -19.02 -6.02 -5.50
C ILE A 98 -18.94 -4.50 -5.29
N ILE A 99 -17.84 -4.02 -4.71
CA ILE A 99 -17.63 -2.59 -4.40
C ILE A 99 -17.70 -1.71 -5.66
N ALA A 100 -17.08 -2.14 -6.75
CA ALA A 100 -16.94 -1.35 -7.97
C ALA A 100 -18.29 -1.00 -8.61
N SER A 101 -19.32 -1.83 -8.41
CA SER A 101 -20.68 -1.60 -8.91
C SER A 101 -21.36 -0.34 -8.35
N TYR A 102 -20.85 0.20 -7.24
CA TYR A 102 -21.39 1.40 -6.60
C TYR A 102 -20.78 2.70 -7.13
N GLY A 103 -19.70 2.65 -7.91
CA GLY A 103 -19.06 3.83 -8.51
C GLY A 103 -18.50 4.84 -7.51
N LYS A 104 -18.19 4.41 -6.28
CA LYS A 104 -17.67 5.26 -5.19
C LYS A 104 -16.14 5.22 -5.13
N PRO A 105 -15.45 6.27 -4.63
CA PRO A 105 -14.01 6.23 -4.43
C PRO A 105 -13.58 5.08 -3.52
N VAL A 106 -12.48 4.41 -3.88
CA VAL A 106 -11.97 3.24 -3.15
C VAL A 106 -10.48 3.41 -2.87
N PHE A 107 -10.09 3.18 -1.62
CA PHE A 107 -8.70 2.83 -1.30
C PHE A 107 -8.61 1.32 -1.13
N ILE A 108 -7.64 0.68 -1.79
CA ILE A 108 -7.32 -0.74 -1.57
C ILE A 108 -5.94 -0.78 -0.92
N ASP A 109 -5.84 -1.43 0.24
CA ASP A 109 -4.55 -1.60 0.91
C ASP A 109 -3.57 -2.30 -0.04
N LYS A 110 -2.28 -2.09 0.20
CA LYS A 110 -1.21 -2.60 -0.66
C LYS A 110 -1.02 -4.12 -0.50
N PRO A 111 -0.36 -4.79 -1.46
CA PRO A 111 -0.31 -4.37 -2.86
C PRO A 111 -1.73 -4.37 -3.47
N LEU A 112 -1.91 -3.71 -4.61
CA LEU A 112 -3.19 -3.68 -5.32
C LEU A 112 -3.74 -5.09 -5.59
N ALA A 113 -2.86 -6.02 -6.01
CA ALA A 113 -3.16 -7.43 -6.22
C ALA A 113 -1.88 -8.28 -6.10
N LEU A 114 -2.05 -9.61 -6.13
CA LEU A 114 -0.95 -10.59 -6.04
C LEU A 114 -0.44 -11.07 -7.40
N SER A 115 -0.94 -10.49 -8.49
CA SER A 115 -0.46 -10.72 -9.86
C SER A 115 -0.78 -9.52 -10.75
N SER A 116 -0.01 -9.35 -11.82
CA SER A 116 -0.30 -8.30 -12.81
C SER A 116 -1.66 -8.53 -13.48
N LYS A 117 -2.06 -9.79 -13.69
CA LYS A 117 -3.36 -10.16 -14.24
C LYS A 117 -4.51 -9.65 -13.36
N GLU A 118 -4.48 -9.92 -12.05
CA GLU A 118 -5.52 -9.46 -11.13
C GLU A 118 -5.51 -7.94 -10.97
N ALA A 119 -4.32 -7.32 -10.92
CA ALA A 119 -4.22 -5.86 -10.90
C ALA A 119 -4.87 -5.23 -12.13
N ASN A 120 -4.66 -5.81 -13.32
CA ASN A 120 -5.33 -5.36 -14.54
C ASN A 120 -6.85 -5.52 -14.45
N SER A 121 -7.36 -6.65 -13.92
CA SER A 121 -8.80 -6.83 -13.70
C SER A 121 -9.40 -5.75 -12.78
N ILE A 122 -8.72 -5.42 -11.67
CA ILE A 122 -9.15 -4.38 -10.74
C ILE A 122 -9.17 -3.01 -11.44
N ILE A 123 -8.12 -2.69 -12.20
CA ILE A 123 -8.01 -1.42 -12.94
C ILE A 123 -9.11 -1.31 -14.01
N GLU A 124 -9.33 -2.36 -14.79
CA GLU A 124 -10.38 -2.40 -15.82
C GLU A 124 -11.77 -2.21 -15.20
N LEU A 125 -12.04 -2.84 -14.05
CA LEU A 125 -13.28 -2.64 -13.30
C LEU A 125 -13.42 -1.20 -12.80
N ALA A 126 -12.34 -0.61 -12.28
CA ALA A 126 -12.36 0.77 -11.80
C ALA A 126 -12.62 1.76 -12.96
N GLN A 127 -11.95 1.57 -14.09
CA GLN A 127 -12.14 2.36 -15.31
C GLN A 127 -13.56 2.23 -15.86
N LYS A 128 -14.07 0.99 -15.97
CA LYS A 128 -15.43 0.71 -16.47
C LYS A 128 -16.50 1.39 -15.64
N ASN A 129 -16.31 1.48 -14.32
CA ASN A 129 -17.25 2.11 -13.40
C ASN A 129 -16.92 3.59 -13.10
N ASN A 130 -15.89 4.16 -13.73
CA ASN A 130 -15.42 5.54 -13.53
C ASN A 130 -15.16 5.91 -12.06
N LEU A 131 -14.63 4.98 -11.27
CA LEU A 131 -14.36 5.23 -9.85
C LEU A 131 -12.89 5.64 -9.60
N PRO A 132 -12.63 6.65 -8.75
CA PRO A 132 -11.29 6.93 -8.27
C PRO A 132 -10.77 5.77 -7.41
N LEU A 133 -9.54 5.32 -7.70
CA LEU A 133 -8.90 4.21 -7.02
C LEU A 133 -7.49 4.60 -6.59
N LEU A 134 -7.12 4.22 -5.37
CA LEU A 134 -5.75 4.32 -4.87
C LEU A 134 -5.34 3.02 -4.19
N SER A 135 -4.14 2.54 -4.49
CA SER A 135 -3.47 1.50 -3.72
C SER A 135 -1.98 1.82 -3.64
N THR A 136 -1.45 1.89 -2.42
CA THR A 136 -0.04 2.20 -2.18
C THR A 136 0.32 1.99 -0.70
N SER A 137 1.60 1.76 -0.44
CA SER A 137 2.17 1.76 0.89
C SER A 137 2.19 3.15 1.54
N SER A 138 2.00 3.20 2.85
CA SER A 138 2.19 4.41 3.66
C SER A 138 3.59 5.03 3.53
N LEU A 139 4.62 4.20 3.41
CA LEU A 139 6.00 4.63 3.14
C LEU A 139 6.20 5.46 1.86
N ARG A 140 5.22 5.50 0.96
CA ARG A 140 5.25 6.39 -0.20
C ARG A 140 5.16 7.87 0.18
N TYR A 141 4.53 8.17 1.31
CA TYR A 141 4.15 9.54 1.71
C TYR A 141 4.74 9.99 3.05
N ILE A 142 5.63 9.20 3.65
CA ILE A 142 6.38 9.62 4.84
C ILE A 142 7.02 10.99 4.62
N ASP A 143 7.13 11.75 5.71
CA ASP A 143 7.50 13.16 5.64
C ASP A 143 8.93 13.32 5.13
N CYS A 144 9.90 12.58 5.66
CA CYS A 144 11.29 12.69 5.20
C CYS A 144 11.49 12.37 3.70
N LEU A 145 10.72 11.43 3.12
CA LEU A 145 10.76 11.18 1.67
C LEU A 145 10.09 12.33 0.91
N THR A 146 8.94 12.81 1.37
CA THR A 146 8.23 13.92 0.75
C THR A 146 9.07 15.19 0.72
N GLU A 147 9.74 15.53 1.82
CA GLU A 147 10.67 16.65 1.94
C GLU A 147 11.88 16.48 1.01
N ALA A 148 12.50 15.30 0.97
CA ALA A 148 13.65 15.05 0.11
C ALA A 148 13.34 15.09 -1.39
N LEU A 149 12.08 14.85 -1.78
CA LEU A 149 11.62 14.92 -3.16
C LEU A 149 11.16 16.33 -3.56
N SER A 150 10.72 17.16 -2.61
CA SER A 150 10.34 18.56 -2.88
C SER A 150 11.54 19.50 -2.94
N ASP A 151 12.69 19.10 -2.39
CA ASP A 151 13.95 19.83 -2.49
C ASP A 151 14.79 19.38 -3.70
N ASP A 152 14.89 20.26 -4.71
CA ASP A 152 15.72 20.08 -5.90
C ASP A 152 17.05 20.86 -5.86
N SER A 153 17.33 21.57 -4.77
CA SER A 153 18.52 22.43 -4.63
C SER A 153 19.84 21.67 -4.75
N ASN A 154 19.81 20.36 -4.52
CA ASN A 154 20.95 19.47 -4.54
C ASN A 154 21.10 18.69 -5.87
N GLY A 155 20.51 19.20 -6.95
CA GLY A 155 20.55 18.61 -8.29
C GLY A 155 19.57 17.45 -8.48
N GLU A 156 19.52 16.88 -9.68
CA GLU A 156 18.56 15.83 -10.04
C GLU A 156 18.80 14.50 -9.29
N ILE A 157 17.76 13.65 -9.25
CA ILE A 157 17.83 12.31 -8.66
C ILE A 157 18.51 11.37 -9.67
N ASN A 158 19.69 10.84 -9.31
CA ASN A 158 20.49 9.92 -10.12
C ASN A 158 20.21 8.43 -9.83
N GLY A 159 19.52 8.13 -8.72
CA GLY A 159 19.21 6.77 -8.28
C GLY A 159 18.71 6.75 -6.83
N ALA A 160 18.34 5.58 -6.32
CA ALA A 160 17.91 5.43 -4.94
C ALA A 160 18.06 3.99 -4.42
N ASP A 161 18.43 3.88 -3.15
CA ASP A 161 18.58 2.60 -2.46
C ASP A 161 17.68 2.58 -1.22
N PHE A 162 16.83 1.56 -1.08
CA PHE A 162 15.96 1.38 0.09
C PHE A 162 16.21 0.05 0.80
N LEU A 163 16.20 0.10 2.11
CA LEU A 163 16.28 -1.02 3.03
C LEU A 163 14.91 -1.19 3.69
N SER A 164 14.39 -2.40 3.67
CA SER A 164 13.08 -2.72 4.26
C SER A 164 13.07 -4.10 4.91
N PRO A 165 12.31 -4.29 6.00
CA PRO A 165 11.83 -5.61 6.38
C PRO A 165 11.09 -6.23 5.21
N MET A 166 11.37 -7.51 4.97
CA MET A 166 10.79 -8.28 3.88
C MET A 166 10.68 -9.74 4.30
N PRO A 167 9.89 -10.09 5.34
CA PRO A 167 9.55 -11.48 5.61
C PRO A 167 8.82 -12.11 4.41
N ILE A 168 8.96 -13.42 4.24
CA ILE A 168 8.15 -14.20 3.29
C ILE A 168 7.06 -14.92 4.06
N LYS A 169 5.84 -14.90 3.51
CA LYS A 169 4.71 -15.65 4.03
C LYS A 169 4.26 -16.65 2.99
N GLU A 170 4.16 -17.92 3.34
CA GLU A 170 3.79 -18.97 2.38
C GLU A 170 2.43 -18.75 1.71
N SER A 171 1.47 -18.18 2.44
CA SER A 171 0.15 -17.83 1.91
C SER A 171 0.16 -16.65 0.93
N GLN A 172 1.27 -15.93 0.79
CA GLN A 172 1.41 -14.73 -0.03
C GLN A 172 2.58 -14.89 -1.03
N PRO A 173 2.37 -14.74 -2.35
CA PRO A 173 3.41 -15.06 -3.34
C PRO A 173 4.67 -14.18 -3.21
N GLY A 174 5.77 -14.78 -2.73
CA GLY A 174 7.10 -14.17 -2.70
C GLY A 174 7.12 -12.76 -2.10
N PHE A 175 7.63 -11.80 -2.86
CA PHE A 175 7.82 -10.41 -2.44
C PHE A 175 6.53 -9.60 -2.30
N PHE A 176 5.35 -10.12 -2.66
CA PHE A 176 4.10 -9.37 -2.52
C PHE A 176 3.71 -9.05 -1.08
N TRP A 177 4.17 -9.86 -0.11
CA TRP A 177 3.78 -9.66 1.29
C TRP A 177 4.33 -8.36 1.89
N TYR A 178 5.64 -8.14 1.78
CA TYR A 178 6.30 -6.96 2.36
C TYR A 178 7.23 -6.22 1.39
N GLY A 179 7.62 -6.82 0.26
CA GLY A 179 8.50 -6.17 -0.71
C GLY A 179 7.87 -4.94 -1.36
N ASN A 180 6.53 -4.87 -1.37
CA ASN A 180 5.77 -3.75 -1.90
C ASN A 180 6.13 -2.40 -1.23
N HIS A 181 6.52 -2.42 0.05
CA HIS A 181 6.86 -1.22 0.83
C HIS A 181 8.01 -0.43 0.21
N ALA A 182 9.16 -1.09 0.02
CA ALA A 182 10.32 -0.47 -0.62
C ALA A 182 10.10 -0.23 -2.12
N THR A 183 9.29 -1.07 -2.78
CA THR A 183 8.91 -0.84 -4.19
C THR A 183 8.15 0.48 -4.34
N ASP A 184 7.16 0.77 -3.50
CA ASP A 184 6.44 2.05 -3.52
C ASP A 184 7.39 3.24 -3.31
N MET A 185 8.35 3.12 -2.38
CA MET A 185 9.38 4.17 -2.17
C MET A 185 10.25 4.37 -3.42
N LEU A 186 10.68 3.29 -4.09
CA LEU A 186 11.43 3.39 -5.35
C LEU A 186 10.62 4.05 -6.45
N PHE A 187 9.39 3.60 -6.69
CA PHE A 187 8.53 4.13 -7.75
C PHE A 187 8.18 5.61 -7.52
N ARG A 188 7.96 6.00 -6.26
CA ARG A 188 7.78 7.41 -5.90
C ARG A 188 9.02 8.26 -6.18
N THR A 189 10.21 7.69 -5.99
CA THR A 189 11.49 8.41 -6.13
C THR A 189 11.96 8.48 -7.59
N LEU A 190 11.77 7.41 -8.35
CA LEU A 190 12.33 7.25 -9.70
C LEU A 190 11.27 7.31 -10.82
N GLY A 191 9.98 7.26 -10.48
CA GLY A 191 8.87 7.25 -11.44
C GLY A 191 8.47 5.84 -11.90
N SER A 192 7.53 5.75 -12.82
CA SER A 192 6.93 4.48 -13.29
C SER A 192 7.74 3.71 -14.34
N GLU A 193 8.74 4.35 -14.94
CA GLU A 193 9.40 3.88 -16.17
C GLU A 193 10.53 2.88 -15.93
N CYS A 194 10.35 1.96 -14.97
CA CYS A 194 11.26 0.83 -14.78
C CYS A 194 11.17 -0.13 -15.99
N LYS A 195 12.31 -0.46 -16.61
CA LYS A 195 12.40 -1.31 -17.82
C LYS A 195 12.81 -2.74 -17.52
N SER A 196 13.57 -2.99 -16.46
CA SER A 196 14.01 -4.33 -16.07
C SER A 196 14.26 -4.44 -14.58
N VAL A 197 14.21 -5.68 -14.09
CA VAL A 197 14.55 -6.02 -12.71
C VAL A 197 15.39 -7.29 -12.65
N LYS A 198 16.39 -7.31 -11.77
CA LYS A 198 17.20 -8.49 -11.46
C LYS A 198 17.30 -8.67 -9.94
N VAL A 199 17.15 -9.90 -9.48
CA VAL A 199 17.27 -10.26 -8.07
C VAL A 199 18.52 -11.09 -7.82
N ILE A 200 19.22 -10.76 -6.75
CA ILE A 200 20.28 -11.58 -6.13
C ILE A 200 19.69 -12.14 -4.84
N PRO A 201 19.18 -13.38 -4.86
CA PRO A 201 18.57 -13.96 -3.68
C PRO A 201 19.61 -14.50 -2.69
N SER A 202 19.27 -14.48 -1.41
CA SER A 202 20.02 -15.14 -0.34
C SER A 202 19.09 -15.51 0.81
N LYS A 203 19.57 -16.40 1.70
CA LYS A 203 18.78 -16.96 2.81
C LYS A 203 18.14 -15.89 3.70
N ASN A 204 18.90 -14.84 4.01
CA ASN A 204 18.46 -13.81 4.95
C ASN A 204 18.19 -12.47 4.26
N THR A 205 18.54 -12.30 2.99
CA THR A 205 18.45 -11.01 2.29
C THR A 205 18.26 -11.24 0.82
N ASP A 206 17.42 -10.43 0.18
CA ASP A 206 17.39 -10.34 -1.27
C ASP A 206 17.76 -8.92 -1.68
N ILE A 207 18.58 -8.81 -2.73
CA ILE A 207 18.87 -7.55 -3.39
C ILE A 207 18.10 -7.52 -4.69
N ILE A 208 17.17 -6.58 -4.82
CA ILE A 208 16.38 -6.36 -6.02
C ILE A 208 16.94 -5.09 -6.68
N VAL A 209 17.37 -5.19 -7.93
CA VAL A 209 17.93 -4.08 -8.71
C VAL A 209 17.02 -3.81 -9.89
N GLY A 210 16.44 -2.61 -9.94
CA GLY A 210 15.66 -2.12 -11.07
C GLY A 210 16.45 -1.11 -11.90
N GLU A 211 16.28 -1.15 -13.21
CA GLU A 211 16.83 -0.16 -14.15
C GLU A 211 15.68 0.61 -14.80
N TRP A 212 15.75 1.94 -14.77
CA TRP A 212 14.76 2.83 -15.40
C TRP A 212 15.13 3.15 -16.85
N LYS A 213 14.15 3.61 -17.65
CA LYS A 213 14.34 3.95 -19.07
C LYS A 213 15.44 4.99 -19.30
N ASP A 214 15.64 5.90 -18.34
CA ASP A 214 16.70 6.93 -18.35
C ASP A 214 18.04 6.44 -17.77
N ASN A 215 18.18 5.13 -17.55
CA ASN A 215 19.37 4.46 -17.01
C ASN A 215 19.66 4.74 -15.53
N ARG A 216 18.73 5.36 -14.79
CA ARG A 216 18.81 5.40 -13.33
C ARG A 216 18.62 4.00 -12.76
N ILE A 217 19.29 3.74 -11.63
CA ILE A 217 19.24 2.45 -10.94
C ILE A 217 18.57 2.65 -9.58
N GLY A 218 17.63 1.76 -9.28
CA GLY A 218 16.99 1.63 -7.97
C GLY A 218 17.35 0.30 -7.32
N VAL A 219 17.65 0.31 -6.02
CA VAL A 219 17.98 -0.91 -5.28
C VAL A 219 17.06 -1.09 -4.08
N ILE A 220 16.56 -2.30 -3.87
CA ILE A 220 15.93 -2.72 -2.62
C ILE A 220 16.80 -3.77 -1.96
N ARG A 221 17.12 -3.55 -0.69
CA ARG A 221 17.65 -4.56 0.23
C ARG A 221 16.51 -5.01 1.14
N GLY A 222 15.99 -6.20 0.90
CA GLY A 222 14.96 -6.78 1.75
C GLY A 222 15.56 -7.69 2.83
N SER A 223 15.30 -7.38 4.10
CA SER A 223 15.74 -8.18 5.26
C SER A 223 14.69 -9.22 5.62
N ARG A 224 15.07 -10.50 5.77
CA ARG A 224 14.14 -11.53 6.24
C ARG A 224 13.83 -11.41 7.74
N ASN A 225 14.82 -11.09 8.56
CA ASN A 225 14.69 -11.22 10.03
C ASN A 225 15.70 -10.43 10.89
N TYR A 226 16.53 -9.55 10.33
CA TYR A 226 17.61 -8.88 11.09
C TYR A 226 17.50 -7.35 11.12
N ILE A 227 16.68 -6.78 10.25
CA ILE A 227 16.30 -5.37 10.23
C ILE A 227 14.78 -5.30 10.26
N ASP A 228 14.27 -4.50 11.21
CA ASP A 228 12.84 -4.22 11.41
C ASP A 228 12.53 -2.72 11.21
N SER A 229 13.43 -1.99 10.55
CA SER A 229 13.28 -0.58 10.23
C SER A 229 13.39 -0.32 8.73
N TYR A 230 12.72 0.72 8.28
CA TYR A 230 12.82 1.24 6.92
C TYR A 230 13.90 2.31 6.88
N MET A 231 14.75 2.30 5.86
CA MET A 231 15.71 3.37 5.60
C MET A 231 15.99 3.46 4.10
N GLY A 232 16.60 4.55 3.66
CA GLY A 232 17.09 4.64 2.30
C GLY A 232 18.05 5.80 2.08
N VAL A 233 18.54 5.88 0.85
CA VAL A 233 19.35 6.99 0.36
C VAL A 233 18.86 7.35 -1.03
N ILE A 234 18.61 8.64 -1.24
CA ILE A 234 18.39 9.20 -2.58
C ILE A 234 19.74 9.73 -3.08
N HIS A 235 20.14 9.31 -4.28
CA HIS A 235 21.41 9.70 -4.89
C HIS A 235 21.22 11.01 -5.67
N ARG A 236 21.85 12.09 -5.20
CA ARG A 236 21.98 13.37 -5.90
C ARG A 236 23.45 13.81 -5.85
N ASN A 237 23.76 15.10 -6.08
CA ASN A 237 25.13 15.62 -5.93
C ASN A 237 25.66 15.40 -4.50
N GLN A 238 24.78 15.51 -3.50
CA GLN A 238 24.98 14.99 -2.15
C GLN A 238 23.91 13.95 -1.83
N PRO A 239 24.23 12.82 -1.19
CA PRO A 239 23.23 11.82 -0.83
C PRO A 239 22.29 12.34 0.26
N VAL A 240 20.99 12.04 0.13
CA VAL A 240 19.98 12.38 1.14
C VAL A 240 19.52 11.09 1.83
N ILE A 241 19.64 11.05 3.16
CA ILE A 241 19.26 9.89 3.97
C ILE A 241 17.76 9.96 4.28
N ILE A 242 17.04 8.90 3.96
CA ILE A 242 15.64 8.70 4.32
C ILE A 242 15.60 7.81 5.56
N ASN A 243 15.05 8.33 6.67
CA ASN A 243 14.91 7.59 7.91
C ASN A 243 13.56 7.92 8.58
N PRO A 244 12.51 7.12 8.31
CA PRO A 244 11.17 7.38 8.82
C PRO A 244 11.08 7.28 10.34
N SER A 245 12.05 6.68 11.04
CA SER A 245 12.05 6.66 12.51
C SER A 245 12.32 8.03 13.13
N LYS A 246 12.75 9.00 12.32
CA LYS A 246 12.93 10.41 12.72
C LYS A 246 11.71 11.27 12.40
N ASP A 247 10.73 10.75 11.67
CA ASP A 247 9.51 11.48 11.37
C ASP A 247 8.68 11.65 12.65
N LYS A 248 8.05 12.81 12.80
CA LYS A 248 7.16 13.10 13.94
C LYS A 248 5.79 12.48 13.72
N ARG A 249 5.30 12.56 12.49
CA ARG A 249 4.02 12.02 12.07
C ARG A 249 4.15 10.54 11.78
N PHE A 250 3.16 9.75 12.18
CA PHE A 250 3.18 8.34 11.88
C PHE A 250 2.84 8.10 10.40
N MET A 251 3.50 7.13 9.78
CA MET A 251 3.40 6.87 8.34
C MET A 251 1.94 6.64 7.86
N TYR A 252 1.08 6.07 8.70
CA TYR A 252 -0.33 5.85 8.35
C TYR A 252 -1.13 7.16 8.31
N ASP A 253 -0.76 8.16 9.11
CA ASP A 253 -1.40 9.48 9.05
C ASP A 253 -1.03 10.18 7.73
N CYS A 254 0.23 10.07 7.28
CA CYS A 254 0.67 10.58 5.98
C CYS A 254 -0.10 9.93 4.82
N LEU A 255 -0.32 8.61 4.89
CA LEU A 255 -1.10 7.88 3.89
C LEU A 255 -2.56 8.34 3.88
N LEU A 256 -3.18 8.39 5.06
CA LEU A 256 -4.58 8.71 5.21
C LEU A 256 -4.90 10.11 4.68
N GLU A 257 -4.01 11.08 4.89
CA GLU A 257 -4.14 12.41 4.28
C GLU A 257 -4.31 12.36 2.75
N GLN A 258 -3.52 11.52 2.06
CA GLN A 258 -3.63 11.37 0.61
C GLN A 258 -4.90 10.62 0.19
N ILE A 259 -5.34 9.64 0.98
CA ILE A 259 -6.59 8.92 0.72
C ILE A 259 -7.78 9.87 0.85
N ILE A 260 -7.87 10.65 1.93
CA ILE A 260 -8.95 11.62 2.16
C ILE A 260 -8.95 12.67 1.05
N LYS A 261 -7.78 13.21 0.68
CA LYS A 261 -7.67 14.12 -0.46
C LYS A 261 -8.21 13.52 -1.75
N MET A 262 -7.92 12.24 -2.04
CA MET A 262 -8.50 11.57 -3.20
C MET A 262 -10.02 11.39 -3.06
N PHE A 263 -10.53 11.01 -1.89
CA PHE A 263 -11.96 10.84 -1.67
C PHE A 263 -12.73 12.15 -1.89
N ASP A 264 -12.21 13.27 -1.39
CA ASP A 264 -12.81 14.60 -1.58
C ASP A 264 -12.77 15.08 -3.02
N THR A 265 -11.59 15.00 -3.64
CA THR A 265 -11.34 15.62 -4.94
C THR A 265 -11.67 14.71 -6.12
N LYS A 266 -11.75 13.40 -5.88
CA LYS A 266 -11.78 12.34 -6.90
C LYS A 266 -10.56 12.33 -7.82
N VAL A 267 -9.49 13.05 -7.46
CA VAL A 267 -8.22 13.09 -8.21
C VAL A 267 -7.27 12.06 -7.62
N MET A 268 -6.92 11.06 -8.41
CA MET A 268 -5.96 10.03 -8.00
C MET A 268 -4.55 10.61 -7.94
N PRO A 269 -3.81 10.46 -6.81
CA PRO A 269 -2.43 10.92 -6.71
C PRO A 269 -1.43 10.00 -7.42
N ILE A 270 -1.88 8.81 -7.84
CA ILE A 270 -1.10 7.80 -8.56
C ILE A 270 -1.94 7.35 -9.76
N SER A 271 -1.34 7.25 -10.94
CA SER A 271 -2.05 6.77 -12.13
C SER A 271 -2.31 5.26 -12.05
N PHE A 272 -3.32 4.79 -12.79
CA PHE A 272 -3.54 3.35 -12.97
C PHE A 272 -2.29 2.64 -13.53
N GLU A 273 -1.59 3.28 -14.47
CA GLU A 273 -0.35 2.74 -15.04
C GLU A 273 0.72 2.53 -13.97
N GLU A 274 0.93 3.51 -13.08
CA GLU A 274 1.94 3.38 -12.04
C GLU A 274 1.54 2.31 -11.00
N MET A 275 0.28 2.26 -10.57
CA MET A 275 -0.20 1.20 -9.68
C MET A 275 0.00 -0.19 -10.29
N PHE A 276 -0.27 -0.34 -11.58
CA PHE A 276 0.01 -1.58 -12.31
C PHE A 276 1.51 -1.89 -12.34
N LYS A 277 2.35 -0.90 -12.65
CA LYS A 277 3.81 -1.08 -12.75
C LYS A 277 4.45 -1.48 -11.42
N VAL A 278 3.94 -1.02 -10.29
CA VAL A 278 4.37 -1.49 -8.96
C VAL A 278 4.12 -3.00 -8.81
N VAL A 279 2.92 -3.49 -9.18
CA VAL A 279 2.59 -4.92 -9.11
C VAL A 279 3.45 -5.73 -10.09
N SER A 280 3.58 -5.27 -11.34
CA SER A 280 4.40 -5.93 -12.37
C SER A 280 5.87 -6.00 -11.97
N PHE A 281 6.41 -4.97 -11.31
CA PHE A 281 7.77 -4.97 -10.78
C PHE A 281 7.98 -6.08 -9.76
N ILE A 282 7.05 -6.23 -8.81
CA ILE A 282 7.13 -7.28 -7.78
C ILE A 282 7.00 -8.68 -8.40
N GLU A 283 6.08 -8.86 -9.34
CA GLU A 283 5.89 -10.11 -10.07
C GLU A 283 7.16 -10.50 -10.87
N ALA A 284 7.76 -9.54 -11.58
CA ALA A 284 9.00 -9.74 -12.32
C ALA A 284 10.19 -10.01 -11.39
N ALA A 285 10.24 -9.36 -10.23
CA ALA A 285 11.25 -9.62 -9.21
C ALA A 285 11.15 -11.05 -8.67
N ASN A 286 9.94 -11.55 -8.37
CA ASN A 286 9.72 -12.95 -7.99
C ASN A 286 10.26 -13.91 -9.06
N LYS A 287 9.90 -13.69 -10.33
CA LYS A 287 10.38 -14.49 -11.46
C LYS A 287 11.91 -14.43 -11.61
N SER A 288 12.51 -13.26 -11.36
CA SER A 288 13.97 -13.11 -11.39
C SER A 288 14.64 -13.90 -10.27
N ALA A 289 14.08 -13.88 -9.05
CA ALA A 289 14.59 -14.64 -7.92
C ALA A 289 14.56 -16.16 -8.17
N GLU A 290 13.51 -16.65 -8.83
CA GLU A 290 13.36 -18.07 -9.19
C GLU A 290 14.32 -18.50 -10.31
N THR A 291 14.51 -17.65 -11.32
CA THR A 291 15.23 -18.03 -12.55
C THR A 291 16.69 -17.59 -12.57
N GLY A 292 17.10 -16.67 -11.69
CA GLY A 292 18.41 -16.03 -11.68
C GLY A 292 18.65 -15.07 -12.85
N LYS A 293 17.63 -14.78 -13.67
CA LYS A 293 17.72 -13.96 -14.88
C LYS A 293 17.14 -12.58 -14.65
N GLU A 294 17.63 -11.60 -15.41
CA GLU A 294 16.95 -10.32 -15.54
C GLU A 294 15.58 -10.51 -16.24
N VAL A 295 14.58 -9.78 -15.78
CA VAL A 295 13.21 -9.79 -16.32
C VAL A 295 12.83 -8.39 -16.77
N ARG A 296 12.28 -8.24 -17.98
CA ARG A 296 11.77 -6.96 -18.51
C ARG A 296 10.31 -6.73 -18.12
N LEU A 297 9.95 -5.46 -17.94
CA LEU A 297 8.64 -4.96 -17.48
C LEU A 297 7.76 -4.36 -18.59
#